data_AF-A0A397NMI6-F1
#
_entry.id   AF-A0A397NMI6-F1
#
_cell.length_a   1.000
_cell.length_b   1.000
_cell.length_c   1.000
_cell.angle_alpha   90.00
_cell.angle_beta   90.00
_cell.angle_gamma   90.00
#
_symmetry.space_group_name_H-M   'P 1'
#
loop_
_entity.id
_entity.type
_entity.pdbx_description
1 polymer ?
#
loop_
_entity_poly.entity_id
_entity_poly.type
_entity_poly.pdbx_seq_one_letter_code
_entity_poly.pdbx_strand_id
1 'polypeptide(L)'
;MATANVTGTPAQQGFSHVLGGVFNLPELEKISCSVRGKSGLHPLHLMGKRIRFAELMLVEVGLFEGDAYESSISVATVLAVHLGSIEHGIETSLLLQDVDGSDPYYSYISKLTVLEVLPDPAPAN
;
A
#
# COMPACT_ATOMS: atom_id res chain seq x y z
N MET A 1 -50.57 -15.32 -38.92
CA MET A 1 -51.02 -15.66 -37.55
C MET A 1 -49.96 -16.57 -36.91
N ALA A 2 -49.69 -16.34 -35.61
CA ALA A 2 -48.81 -17.07 -34.69
C ALA A 2 -47.28 -16.88 -34.86
N THR A 3 -46.42 -16.76 -33.83
CA THR A 3 -46.43 -16.15 -32.48
C THR A 3 -44.97 -16.12 -31.99
N ALA A 4 -44.61 -15.07 -31.26
CA ALA A 4 -43.46 -14.79 -30.38
C ALA A 4 -42.23 -15.74 -30.28
N ASN A 5 -41.04 -15.12 -30.29
CA ASN A 5 -40.03 -15.35 -29.25
C ASN A 5 -39.30 -14.05 -28.92
N VAL A 6 -39.32 -13.69 -27.64
CA VAL A 6 -38.64 -12.54 -27.03
C VAL A 6 -37.28 -12.99 -26.54
N THR A 7 -36.23 -12.20 -26.78
CA THR A 7 -35.06 -12.16 -25.88
C THR A 7 -34.44 -10.76 -25.98
N GLY A 8 -34.46 -10.02 -24.87
CA GLY A 8 -34.11 -8.61 -24.80
C GLY A 8 -32.65 -8.32 -24.49
N THR A 9 -32.26 -7.04 -24.64
CA THR A 9 -31.27 -6.24 -23.88
C THR A 9 -30.97 -4.93 -24.64
N PRO A 10 -30.44 -3.86 -24.00
CA PRO A 10 -30.35 -3.59 -22.57
C PRO A 10 -31.06 -2.27 -22.17
N ALA A 11 -31.65 -2.26 -20.98
CA ALA A 11 -32.07 -1.04 -20.29
C ALA A 11 -30.87 -0.43 -19.55
N GLN A 12 -30.76 0.90 -19.60
CA GLN A 12 -29.88 1.71 -18.76
C GLN A 12 -30.16 1.44 -17.28
N GLN A 13 -29.14 0.99 -16.55
CA GLN A 13 -29.02 1.07 -15.09
C GLN A 13 -27.54 1.41 -14.84
N GLY A 14 -27.19 2.59 -14.34
CA GLY A 14 -27.51 3.03 -12.99
C GLY A 14 -26.31 2.70 -12.12
N PHE A 15 -25.39 3.67 -11.96
CA PHE A 15 -24.26 3.57 -11.04
C PHE A 15 -24.78 3.55 -9.60
N SER A 16 -25.15 2.37 -9.13
CA SER A 16 -25.34 2.09 -7.71
C SER A 16 -25.61 0.61 -7.59
N HIS A 17 -24.59 -0.19 -7.34
CA HIS A 17 -24.68 -1.26 -6.37
C HIS A 17 -23.27 -1.79 -6.07
N VAL A 18 -22.81 -1.48 -4.86
CA VAL A 18 -22.15 -2.41 -3.94
C VAL A 18 -21.03 -3.24 -4.58
N LEU A 19 -19.80 -2.75 -4.40
CA LEU A 19 -18.55 -3.53 -4.53
C LEU A 19 -18.53 -4.65 -3.47
N GLY A 20 -19.41 -5.64 -3.65
CA GLY A 20 -19.34 -6.99 -3.07
C GLY A 20 -18.63 -7.96 -4.03
N GLY A 21 -17.87 -7.42 -4.99
CA GLY A 21 -16.92 -8.18 -5.76
C GLY A 21 -15.75 -8.53 -4.84
N VAL A 22 -15.76 -9.76 -4.36
CA VAL A 22 -14.59 -10.46 -3.86
C VAL A 22 -13.50 -10.30 -4.92
N PHE A 23 -12.69 -9.27 -4.77
CA PHE A 23 -11.38 -9.25 -5.38
C PHE A 23 -10.67 -10.47 -4.79
N ASN A 24 -10.64 -11.56 -5.55
CA ASN A 24 -9.59 -12.57 -5.45
C ASN A 24 -8.30 -11.89 -5.91
N LEU A 25 -7.86 -10.99 -5.06
CA LEU A 25 -6.60 -10.30 -5.06
C LEU A 25 -5.58 -11.42 -4.76
N PRO A 26 -4.71 -11.81 -5.73
CA PRO A 26 -3.80 -12.95 -5.58
C PRO A 26 -2.94 -12.72 -4.34
N GLU A 27 -3.10 -13.56 -3.30
CA GLU A 27 -2.49 -13.43 -1.95
C GLU A 27 -1.47 -12.29 -1.84
N LEU A 28 -1.97 -11.04 -1.72
CA LEU A 28 -1.08 -9.90 -1.92
C LEU A 28 -0.16 -9.74 -0.73
N GLU A 29 1.06 -9.35 -1.05
CA GLU A 29 2.16 -9.12 -0.13
C GLU A 29 1.69 -8.30 1.08
N LYS A 30 1.84 -8.88 2.27
CA LYS A 30 1.40 -8.29 3.53
C LYS A 30 2.52 -7.41 4.06
N ILE A 31 2.21 -6.15 4.36
CA ILE A 31 3.15 -5.28 5.08
C ILE A 31 3.23 -5.71 6.54
N SER A 32 4.44 -5.83 7.08
CA SER A 32 4.64 -6.04 8.51
C SER A 32 4.07 -4.87 9.30
N CYS A 33 3.24 -5.13 10.30
CA CYS A 33 2.48 -4.11 11.03
C CYS A 33 2.53 -4.35 12.54
N SER A 34 2.85 -3.31 13.32
CA SER A 34 2.91 -3.37 14.80
C SER A 34 1.62 -2.90 15.49
N VAL A 35 0.57 -2.57 14.74
CA VAL A 35 -0.68 -2.04 15.29
C VAL A 35 -1.31 -3.05 16.25
N ARG A 36 -1.52 -2.64 17.50
CA ARG A 36 -2.16 -3.43 18.57
C ARG A 36 -3.57 -3.88 18.11
N GLY A 37 -3.67 -5.12 17.64
CA GLY A 37 -4.94 -5.77 17.29
C GLY A 37 -5.17 -5.91 15.79
N LYS A 38 -4.63 -6.99 15.22
CA LYS A 38 -5.07 -7.70 13.99
C LYS A 38 -5.50 -6.87 12.78
N SER A 39 -4.69 -6.87 11.74
CA SER A 39 -5.01 -7.40 10.40
C SER A 39 -3.82 -7.12 9.47
N GLY A 40 -3.58 -7.99 8.49
CA GLY A 40 -2.61 -7.68 7.44
C GLY A 40 -3.02 -6.37 6.78
N LEU A 41 -2.15 -5.37 6.84
CA LEU A 41 -2.41 -4.07 6.25
C LEU A 41 -2.14 -4.20 4.75
N HIS A 42 -3.20 -4.06 3.95
CA HIS A 42 -3.05 -4.10 2.50
C HIS A 42 -2.36 -2.82 2.03
N PRO A 43 -1.32 -2.88 1.17
CA PRO A 43 -0.58 -1.72 0.70
C PRO A 43 -1.49 -0.62 0.11
N LEU A 44 -2.48 -1.01 -0.68
CA LEU A 44 -3.46 -0.06 -1.26
C LEU A 44 -4.26 0.73 -0.21
N HIS A 45 -4.45 0.23 1.01
CA HIS A 45 -5.15 0.97 2.05
C HIS A 45 -4.32 2.11 2.64
N LEU A 46 -3.00 2.13 2.36
CA LEU A 46 -2.12 3.19 2.79
C LEU A 46 -2.09 4.37 1.81
N MET A 47 -2.58 4.21 0.59
CA MET A 47 -2.48 5.26 -0.43
C MET A 47 -3.18 6.55 0.05
N GLY A 48 -2.45 7.67 -0.03
CA GLY A 48 -2.87 8.98 0.47
C GLY A 48 -2.82 9.13 1.99
N LYS A 49 -2.36 8.11 2.73
CA LYS A 49 -2.24 8.16 4.19
C LYS A 49 -0.85 8.58 4.63
N ARG A 50 -0.82 9.30 5.74
CA ARG A 50 0.40 9.59 6.47
C ARG A 50 0.68 8.44 7.41
N ILE A 51 1.86 7.86 7.31
CA ILE A 51 2.27 6.67 8.08
C ILE A 51 3.54 6.96 8.86
N ARG A 52 3.61 6.39 10.06
CA ARG A 52 4.85 6.24 10.82
C ARG A 52 5.34 4.82 10.60
N PHE A 53 6.56 4.67 10.11
CA PHE A 53 7.13 3.39 9.75
C PHE A 53 8.56 3.25 10.26
N ALA A 54 8.98 2.01 10.45
CA ALA A 54 10.37 1.65 10.61
C ALA A 54 10.87 1.06 9.29
N GLU A 55 12.05 1.48 8.84
CA GLU A 55 12.72 0.95 7.65
C GLU A 55 14.04 0.31 8.04
N LEU A 56 14.26 -0.92 7.57
CA LEU A 56 15.51 -1.64 7.75
C LEU A 56 16.50 -1.24 6.65
N MET A 57 17.59 -0.60 7.05
CA MET A 57 18.67 -0.16 6.18
C MET A 57 19.95 -0.95 6.45
N LEU A 58 20.69 -1.22 5.38
CA LEU A 58 22.04 -1.76 5.49
C LEU A 58 22.99 -0.57 5.63
N VAL A 59 23.73 -0.51 6.73
CA VAL A 59 24.66 0.56 7.03
C VAL A 59 26.06 -0.02 7.12
N GLU A 60 27.00 0.64 6.43
CA GLU A 60 28.41 0.28 6.49
C GLU A 60 28.97 0.75 7.86
N VAL A 61 29.36 -0.21 8.71
CA VAL A 61 29.99 0.10 9.99
C VAL A 61 31.50 0.16 9.76
N GLY A 62 32.05 1.37 9.86
CA GLY A 62 33.39 1.69 9.37
C GLY A 62 34.54 0.78 9.80
N LEU A 63 35.53 0.72 8.89
CA LEU A 63 36.92 0.22 8.93
C LEU A 63 37.20 -1.24 9.32
N PHE A 64 36.41 -1.94 10.14
CA PHE A 64 36.72 -3.33 10.50
C PHE A 64 35.54 -4.30 10.71
N GLU A 65 34.28 -3.87 10.62
CA GLU A 65 33.14 -4.69 11.06
C GLU A 65 31.96 -4.76 10.07
N GLY A 66 32.22 -5.02 8.79
CA GLY A 66 31.20 -5.49 7.84
C GLY A 66 29.93 -4.64 7.72
N ASP A 67 28.89 -5.24 7.13
CA ASP A 67 27.58 -4.61 7.00
C ASP A 67 26.72 -4.91 8.23
N ALA A 68 26.09 -3.88 8.81
CA ALA A 68 25.10 -4.04 9.87
C ALA A 68 23.72 -3.58 9.40
N TYR A 69 22.68 -4.22 9.95
CA TYR A 69 21.31 -3.76 9.75
C TYR A 69 20.92 -2.77 10.84
N GLU A 70 20.53 -1.56 10.44
CA GLU A 70 19.98 -0.53 11.31
C GLU A 70 18.51 -0.29 10.97
N SER A 71 17.69 -0.01 11.98
CA SER A 71 16.30 0.41 11.77
C SER A 71 16.17 1.91 12.01
N SER A 72 15.71 2.66 11.02
CA SER A 72 15.31 4.06 11.21
C SER A 72 13.80 4.17 11.35
N ILE A 73 13.32 5.16 12.09
CA ILE A 73 11.89 5.44 12.22
C ILE A 73 11.60 6.81 11.61
N SER A 74 10.69 6.82 10.64
CA SER A 74 10.35 8.01 9.86
C SER A 74 8.84 8.19 9.73
N VAL A 75 8.42 9.37 9.30
CA VAL A 75 7.03 9.69 8.98
C VAL A 75 6.98 10.20 7.55
N ALA A 76 6.15 9.55 6.73
CA ALA A 76 5.96 9.92 5.34
C ALA A 76 4.50 9.80 4.92
N THR A 77 4.15 10.43 3.81
CA THR A 77 2.88 10.24 3.11
C THR A 77 3.07 9.23 1.99
N VAL A 78 2.19 8.24 1.91
CA VAL A 78 2.19 7.28 0.80
C VAL A 78 1.48 7.91 -0.40
N LEU A 79 2.24 8.26 -1.43
CA LEU A 79 1.71 8.88 -2.64
C LEU A 79 1.14 7.85 -3.62
N ALA A 80 1.81 6.69 -3.73
CA ALA A 80 1.41 5.63 -4.63
C ALA A 80 1.89 4.26 -4.12
N VAL A 81 1.29 3.21 -4.69
CA VAL A 81 1.64 1.81 -4.44
C VAL A 81 1.96 1.17 -5.77
N HIS A 82 3.18 0.66 -5.92
CA HIS A 82 3.58 -0.15 -7.06
C HIS A 82 3.41 -1.62 -6.68
N LEU A 83 2.34 -2.25 -7.17
CA LEU A 83 2.08 -3.67 -6.96
C LEU A 83 3.07 -4.51 -7.77
N GLY A 84 3.90 -5.25 -7.06
CA GLY A 84 4.85 -6.17 -7.66
C GLY A 84 4.19 -7.40 -8.27
N SER A 85 5.00 -8.23 -8.90
CA SER A 85 4.62 -9.55 -9.40
C SER A 85 5.60 -10.59 -8.87
N ILE A 86 5.14 -11.38 -7.90
CA ILE A 86 5.93 -12.44 -7.26
C ILE A 86 6.41 -13.46 -8.31
N GLU A 87 5.58 -13.78 -9.30
CA GLU A 87 5.92 -14.70 -10.40
C GLU A 87 7.14 -14.24 -11.20
N HIS A 88 7.37 -12.93 -11.27
CA HIS A 88 8.49 -12.32 -11.97
C HIS A 88 9.59 -11.82 -11.03
N GLY A 89 9.49 -12.11 -9.72
CA GLY A 89 10.43 -11.61 -8.70
C GLY A 89 10.41 -10.09 -8.53
N ILE A 90 9.33 -9.42 -8.94
CA ILE A 90 9.17 -7.98 -8.78
C ILE A 90 8.46 -7.75 -7.45
N GLU A 91 9.13 -7.08 -6.53
CA GLU A 91 8.59 -6.79 -5.20
C GLU A 91 7.65 -5.57 -5.22
N THR A 92 6.62 -5.58 -4.37
CA THR A 92 5.78 -4.41 -4.13
C THR A 92 6.57 -3.31 -3.41
N SER A 93 6.39 -2.07 -3.87
CA SER A 93 7.00 -0.89 -3.28
C SER A 93 5.99 0.24 -3.07
N LEU A 94 6.29 1.12 -2.12
CA LEU A 94 5.53 2.32 -1.82
C LEU A 94 6.32 3.54 -2.30
N LEU A 95 5.63 4.49 -2.95
CA LEU A 95 6.18 5.81 -3.20
C LEU A 95 5.88 6.69 -1.98
N LEU A 96 6.92 7.06 -1.25
CA LEU A 96 6.86 7.81 0.00
C LEU A 96 7.37 9.24 -0.22
N GLN A 97 6.79 10.18 0.52
CA GLN A 97 7.29 11.55 0.62
C GLN A 97 7.36 11.94 2.09
N ASP A 98 8.53 12.34 2.57
CA ASP A 98 8.68 12.73 3.97
C ASP A 98 7.94 14.04 4.26
N VAL A 99 7.63 14.25 5.54
CA VAL A 99 6.92 15.44 6.02
C VAL A 99 7.67 16.74 5.71
N ASP A 100 9.00 16.65 5.58
CA ASP A 100 9.88 17.80 5.37
C ASP A 100 9.82 18.32 3.92
N GLY A 101 9.02 17.68 3.05
CA GLY A 101 8.87 18.06 1.65
C GLY A 101 10.02 17.60 0.77
N SER A 102 10.75 16.56 1.19
CA SER A 102 11.79 15.90 0.40
C SER A 102 11.22 15.35 -0.92
N ASP A 103 12.12 15.09 -1.87
CA ASP A 103 11.75 14.44 -3.13
C ASP A 103 11.16 13.04 -2.85
N PRO A 104 10.06 12.65 -3.51
CA PRO A 104 9.47 11.34 -3.33
C PRO A 104 10.44 10.20 -3.70
N TYR A 105 10.44 9.13 -2.91
CA TYR A 105 11.30 7.96 -3.11
C TYR A 105 10.51 6.66 -2.98
N TYR A 106 11.01 5.60 -3.65
CA TYR A 106 10.42 4.27 -3.54
C TYR A 106 11.08 3.49 -2.40
N SER A 107 10.27 2.86 -1.56
CA SER A 107 10.73 1.90 -0.55
C SER A 107 10.00 0.57 -0.67
N TYR A 108 10.74 -0.53 -0.52
CA TYR A 108 10.25 -1.89 -0.66
C TYR A 108 9.51 -2.36 0.58
N ILE A 109 8.38 -3.05 0.39
CA ILE A 109 7.54 -3.48 1.51
C ILE A 109 8.25 -4.47 2.43
N SER A 110 9.15 -5.31 1.93
CA SER A 110 9.93 -6.25 2.76
C SER A 110 10.79 -5.55 3.81
N LYS A 111 11.21 -4.31 3.57
CA LYS A 111 12.05 -3.52 4.48
C LYS A 111 11.25 -2.63 5.42
N LEU A 112 9.95 -2.50 5.19
CA LEU A 112 9.07 -1.59 5.89
C LEU A 112 8.24 -2.31 6.96
N THR A 113 8.20 -1.72 8.15
CA THR A 113 7.25 -2.07 9.20
C THR A 113 6.40 -0.85 9.51
N VAL A 114 5.10 -0.91 9.22
CA VAL A 114 4.16 0.17 9.57
C VAL A 114 3.88 0.11 11.06
N LEU A 115 4.24 1.17 11.77
CA LEU A 115 4.03 1.31 13.20
C LEU A 115 2.65 1.88 13.49
N GLU A 116 2.25 2.90 12.73
CA GLU A 116 1.02 3.65 12.93
C GLU A 116 0.56 4.34 11.64
N VAL A 117 -0.76 4.43 11.43
CA VAL A 117 -1.35 5.30 10.40
C VAL A 117 -1.83 6.57 11.11
N LEU A 118 -1.23 7.70 10.78
CA LEU A 118 -1.49 8.97 11.43
C LEU A 118 -2.74 9.63 10.84
N PRO A 119 -3.49 10.41 11.63
CA PRO A 119 -4.60 11.21 11.12
C PRO A 119 -4.10 12.24 10.11
N ASP A 120 -4.96 12.57 9.14
CA ASP A 120 -4.67 13.62 8.15
C ASP A 120 -4.42 14.95 8.86
N PRO A 121 -3.43 15.75 8.41
CA PRO A 121 -3.20 17.06 9.00
C PRO A 121 -4.45 17.92 8.87
N ALA A 122 -4.84 18.59 9.95
CA ALA A 122 -5.97 19.51 9.93
C ALA A 122 -5.77 20.57 8.82
N PRO A 123 -6.83 20.96 8.09
CA PRO A 123 -6.70 22.03 7.10
C PRO A 123 -6.20 23.30 7.81
N ALA A 124 -5.14 23.90 7.26
CA ALA A 124 -4.68 25.21 7.71
C ALA A 124 -5.80 26.23 7.43
N ASN A 125 -6.34 26.84 8.48
CA ASN A 125 -7.32 27.93 8.40
C ASN A 125 -6.65 29.22 7.87
#